data_AF-A0A7Y0QSG5-F1
#
_entry.id   AF-A0A7Y0QSG5-F1
#
_cell.length_a   1.000
_cell.length_b   1.000
_cell.length_c   1.000
_cell.angle_alpha   90.00
_cell.angle_beta   90.00
_cell.angle_gamma   90.00
#
_symmetry.space_group_name_H-M   'P 1'
#
loop_
_entity.id
_entity.type
_entity.pdbx_description
1 polymer ?
#
loop_
_entity_poly.entity_id
_entity_poly.type
_entity_poly.pdbx_seq_one_letter_code
_entity_poly.pdbx_strand_id
1 'polypeptide(L)'
;MQIPDQPVEASIHIAIDVDITDPGELQNYAVAKAQTPEHLAMASSGPFAALAVSLDPLAVAAEVPGIRLLRGKVEPAEGHGLADLVMPSVTGGEDEREPADTGLGDNAVAALLEASERAGGIELELLGHKPDAPEAEREPTRHRALVLAGLLWHAGAAMVDELFNDIDLLRDRKPTAADIDETYVIGGLPPQYAHRYDVRFAARFLAVCNDLTMNLAAGWKEPSCVAQELAVRCLLDEAEYLADDLELEAELPPDWVAMLEQRFLRLADSMMLFDPAMDGFENDPEASPEGAPSMKFEDWFRPFSPNHHVPPFAERG
;
A
#
# COMPACT_ATOMS: atom_id res chain seq x y z
N MET A 1 49.26 12.05 18.64
CA MET A 1 48.81 10.80 18.02
C MET A 1 47.76 11.21 16.98
N GLN A 2 48.16 11.35 15.72
CA GLN A 2 47.22 11.69 14.64
C GLN A 2 46.38 10.43 14.37
N ILE A 3 45.08 10.54 14.56
CA ILE A 3 44.12 9.53 14.10
C ILE A 3 44.23 9.53 12.57
N PRO A 4 44.48 8.40 11.90
CA PRO A 4 44.48 8.38 10.44
C PRO A 4 43.09 8.78 9.96
N ASP A 5 43.02 9.66 8.95
CA ASP A 5 41.78 10.03 8.26
C ASP A 5 41.08 8.74 7.83
N GLN A 6 40.04 8.34 8.56
CA GLN A 6 39.19 7.26 8.13
C GLN A 6 38.34 7.78 6.97
N PRO A 7 38.28 7.06 5.83
CA PRO A 7 37.40 7.45 4.74
C PRO A 7 35.97 7.48 5.26
N VAL A 8 35.30 8.63 5.10
CA VAL A 8 33.87 8.77 5.39
C VAL A 8 33.12 8.21 4.19
N GLU A 9 32.37 7.14 4.41
CA GLU A 9 31.43 6.62 3.41
C GLU A 9 30.12 7.42 3.52
N ALA A 10 29.66 7.95 2.40
CA ALA A 10 28.43 8.70 2.29
C ALA A 10 27.67 8.27 1.03
N SER A 11 26.38 8.01 1.17
CA SER A 11 25.49 7.70 0.05
C SER A 11 24.69 8.93 -0.33
N ILE A 12 24.69 9.28 -1.62
CA ILE A 12 23.95 10.42 -2.18
C ILE A 12 23.07 9.87 -3.31
N HIS A 13 21.78 10.12 -3.21
CA HIS A 13 20.81 9.82 -4.28
C HIS A 13 20.64 11.06 -5.15
N ILE A 14 20.80 10.91 -6.46
CA ILE A 14 20.66 12.00 -7.44
C ILE A 14 19.67 11.54 -8.50
N ALA A 15 18.53 12.23 -8.59
CA ALA A 15 17.57 12.09 -9.67
C ALA A 15 17.76 13.23 -10.68
N ILE A 16 17.76 12.91 -11.98
CA ILE A 16 17.90 13.87 -13.07
C ILE A 16 16.79 13.60 -14.08
N ASP A 17 15.90 14.57 -14.25
CA ASP A 17 14.92 14.55 -15.35
C ASP A 17 15.62 14.95 -16.66
N VAL A 18 15.48 14.11 -17.68
CA VAL A 18 16.07 14.35 -19.00
C VAL A 18 14.97 14.37 -20.05
N ASP A 19 14.87 15.47 -20.79
CA ASP A 19 14.03 15.56 -21.98
C ASP A 19 14.83 15.10 -23.21
N ILE A 20 14.37 14.05 -23.87
CA ILE A 20 15.02 13.47 -25.05
C ILE A 20 14.37 14.07 -26.30
N THR A 21 14.90 15.18 -26.78
CA THR A 21 14.35 15.90 -27.93
C THR A 21 14.67 15.25 -29.28
N ASP A 22 15.72 14.41 -29.35
CA ASP A 22 16.09 13.63 -30.53
C ASP A 22 16.58 12.22 -30.11
N PRO A 23 15.67 11.23 -30.09
CA PRO A 23 16.02 9.86 -29.72
C PRO A 23 17.01 9.18 -30.68
N GLY A 24 17.04 9.59 -31.94
CA GLY A 24 17.92 9.01 -32.95
C GLY A 24 19.38 9.43 -32.74
N GLU A 25 19.62 10.70 -32.43
CA GLU A 25 20.95 11.17 -32.06
C GLU A 25 21.46 10.53 -30.77
N LEU A 26 20.58 10.36 -29.76
CA LEU A 26 20.92 9.67 -28.51
C LEU A 26 21.36 8.23 -28.76
N GLN A 27 20.63 7.48 -29.58
CA GLN A 27 20.98 6.10 -29.93
C GLN A 27 22.31 6.03 -30.69
N ASN A 28 22.51 6.90 -31.68
CA ASN A 28 23.77 6.96 -32.42
C ASN A 28 24.97 7.27 -31.50
N TYR A 29 24.79 8.19 -30.55
CA TYR A 29 25.79 8.50 -29.54
C TYR A 29 26.08 7.29 -28.62
N ALA A 30 25.04 6.62 -28.13
CA ALA A 30 25.16 5.44 -27.28
C ALA A 30 25.90 4.29 -27.97
N VAL A 31 25.54 4.02 -29.24
CA VAL A 31 26.20 3.01 -30.09
C VAL A 31 27.68 3.34 -30.29
N ALA A 32 28.02 4.62 -30.52
CA ALA A 32 29.41 5.06 -30.67
C ALA A 32 30.22 4.94 -29.36
N LYS A 33 29.56 5.01 -28.20
CA LYS A 33 30.17 4.90 -26.87
C LYS A 33 30.26 3.45 -26.37
N ALA A 34 29.49 2.53 -26.94
CA ALA A 34 29.46 1.13 -26.52
C ALA A 34 30.83 0.46 -26.63
N GLN A 35 31.35 -0.03 -25.50
CA GLN A 35 32.66 -0.69 -25.42
C GLN A 35 32.57 -2.22 -25.47
N THR A 36 31.37 -2.79 -25.32
CA THR A 36 31.12 -4.23 -25.31
C THR A 36 30.00 -4.60 -26.29
N PRO A 37 29.95 -5.85 -26.79
CA PRO A 37 28.85 -6.32 -27.63
C PRO A 37 27.48 -6.23 -26.93
N GLU A 38 27.44 -6.42 -25.62
CA GLU A 38 26.23 -6.27 -24.80
C GLU A 38 25.78 -4.81 -24.73
N HIS A 39 26.70 -3.86 -24.51
CA HIS A 39 26.37 -2.43 -24.55
C HIS A 39 25.92 -1.98 -25.94
N LEU A 40 26.44 -2.60 -27.01
CA LEU A 40 26.00 -2.28 -28.37
C LEU A 40 24.57 -2.74 -28.63
N ALA A 41 24.22 -3.93 -28.16
CA ALA A 41 22.85 -4.46 -28.22
C ALA A 41 21.89 -3.60 -27.37
N MET A 42 22.31 -3.21 -26.17
CA MET A 42 21.55 -2.35 -25.27
C MET A 42 21.37 -0.93 -25.83
N ALA A 43 22.41 -0.34 -26.41
CA ALA A 43 22.32 0.99 -27.03
C ALA A 43 21.32 1.06 -28.20
N SER A 44 21.04 -0.08 -28.83
CA SER A 44 20.18 -0.18 -30.01
C SER A 44 18.73 -0.59 -29.68
N SER A 45 18.43 -0.95 -28.43
CA SER A 45 17.11 -1.49 -28.06
C SER A 45 16.06 -0.42 -27.78
N GLY A 46 16.47 0.82 -27.47
CA GLY A 46 15.55 1.93 -27.26
C GLY A 46 16.22 3.16 -26.64
N PRO A 47 15.53 4.31 -26.59
CA PRO A 47 16.08 5.58 -26.09
C PRO A 47 16.55 5.50 -24.62
N PHE A 48 15.82 4.76 -23.79
CA PHE A 48 16.20 4.56 -22.38
C PHE A 48 17.48 3.73 -22.24
N ALA A 49 17.57 2.60 -22.94
CA ALA A 49 18.75 1.75 -22.92
C ALA A 49 19.97 2.45 -23.55
N ALA A 50 19.74 3.29 -24.57
CA ALA A 50 20.74 4.19 -25.12
C ALA A 50 21.22 5.23 -24.08
N LEU A 51 20.32 5.82 -23.29
CA LEU A 51 20.67 6.73 -22.20
C LEU A 51 21.53 6.04 -21.13
N ALA A 52 21.17 4.81 -20.75
CA ALA A 52 21.93 4.01 -19.78
C ALA A 52 23.35 3.66 -20.26
N VAL A 53 23.54 3.40 -21.56
CA VAL A 53 24.89 3.23 -22.15
C VAL A 53 25.64 4.57 -22.26
N SER A 54 24.90 5.66 -22.45
CA SER A 54 25.46 7.00 -22.66
C SER A 54 25.91 7.67 -21.36
N LEU A 55 25.25 7.40 -20.23
CA LEU A 55 25.59 7.95 -18.93
C LEU A 55 26.51 6.99 -18.19
N ASP A 56 27.74 7.43 -17.95
CA ASP A 56 28.62 6.76 -16.99
C ASP A 56 28.48 7.49 -15.64
N PRO A 57 27.71 6.95 -14.69
CA PRO A 57 27.55 7.59 -13.38
C PRO A 57 28.88 7.70 -12.62
N LEU A 58 29.90 6.92 -12.97
CA LEU A 58 31.23 7.02 -12.38
C LEU A 58 32.06 8.18 -12.95
N ALA A 59 31.73 8.66 -14.15
CA ALA A 59 32.46 9.76 -14.80
C ALA A 59 32.15 11.13 -14.17
N VAL A 60 30.96 11.32 -13.59
CA VAL A 60 30.49 12.61 -13.06
C VAL A 60 31.32 13.10 -11.86
N ALA A 61 31.83 12.17 -11.04
CA ALA A 61 32.64 12.52 -9.87
C ALA A 61 34.15 12.24 -10.03
N ALA A 62 34.57 11.63 -11.15
CA ALA A 62 35.98 11.31 -11.40
C ALA A 62 36.89 12.56 -11.44
N GLU A 63 36.30 13.73 -11.68
CA GLU A 63 37.00 15.01 -11.71
C GLU A 63 37.09 15.72 -10.34
N VAL A 64 36.43 15.22 -9.29
CA VAL A 64 36.42 15.87 -7.97
C VAL A 64 37.56 15.34 -7.10
N PRO A 65 38.58 16.16 -6.76
CA PRO A 65 39.72 15.69 -5.97
C PRO A 65 39.28 15.17 -4.60
N GLY A 66 39.71 13.94 -4.26
CA GLY A 66 39.44 13.31 -2.95
C GLY A 66 38.13 12.53 -2.87
N ILE A 67 37.31 12.51 -3.92
CA ILE A 67 36.09 11.70 -3.98
C ILE A 67 36.33 10.45 -4.81
N ARG A 68 35.89 9.29 -4.30
CA ARG A 68 35.90 8.02 -5.01
C ARG A 68 34.50 7.42 -4.97
N LEU A 69 33.86 7.28 -6.12
CA LEU A 69 32.60 6.54 -6.22
C LEU A 69 32.89 5.04 -6.11
N LEU A 70 32.13 4.36 -5.24
CA LEU A 70 32.23 2.93 -5.03
C LEU A 70 31.26 2.16 -5.92
N ARG A 71 30.08 2.75 -6.20
CA ARG A 71 29.00 2.18 -7.01
C ARG A 71 28.19 3.30 -7.66
N GLY A 72 27.58 3.01 -8.80
CA GLY A 72 26.60 3.86 -9.48
C GLY A 72 25.65 2.96 -10.26
N LYS A 73 24.35 3.26 -10.22
CA LYS A 73 23.31 2.55 -10.94
C LYS A 73 22.48 3.58 -11.70
N VAL A 74 22.10 3.28 -12.93
CA VAL A 74 21.12 4.05 -13.69
C VAL A 74 19.88 3.17 -13.76
N GLU A 75 18.79 3.63 -13.16
CA GLU A 75 17.50 2.95 -13.15
C GLU A 75 16.48 3.78 -13.91
N PRO A 76 15.51 3.16 -14.59
CA PRO A 76 14.37 3.90 -15.07
C PRO A 76 13.66 4.51 -13.86
N ALA A 77 13.27 5.77 -13.97
CA ALA A 77 12.31 6.31 -13.03
C ALA A 77 10.99 5.54 -13.27
N GLU A 78 10.59 4.73 -12.30
CA GLU A 78 9.25 4.14 -12.28
C GLU A 78 8.25 5.31 -12.22
N GLY A 79 7.40 5.44 -13.24
CA GLY A 79 6.34 6.46 -13.27
C GLY A 79 6.48 7.65 -14.22
N HIS A 80 7.43 7.69 -15.16
CA HIS A 80 7.55 8.81 -16.13
C HIS A 80 7.40 8.41 -17.62
N GLY A 81 6.17 8.06 -18.01
CA GLY A 81 5.52 8.38 -19.28
C GLY A 81 6.17 8.03 -20.63
N LEU A 82 5.69 6.94 -21.24
CA LEU A 82 5.65 6.72 -22.70
C LEU A 82 4.21 6.37 -23.14
N ALA A 83 3.24 7.21 -22.75
CA ALA A 83 1.83 7.01 -23.08
C ALA A 83 1.44 7.33 -24.55
N ASP A 84 2.39 7.46 -25.50
CA ASP A 84 2.05 7.87 -26.88
C ASP A 84 2.80 7.15 -28.01
N LEU A 85 3.41 6.00 -27.75
CA LEU A 85 3.79 5.07 -28.81
C LEU A 85 3.04 3.77 -28.62
N VAL A 86 2.04 3.55 -29.48
CA VAL A 86 1.38 2.26 -29.68
C VAL A 86 2.45 1.20 -29.87
N MET A 87 2.77 0.49 -28.79
CA MET A 87 3.50 -0.76 -28.84
C MET A 87 2.47 -1.84 -29.21
N PRO A 88 2.76 -2.72 -30.18
CA PRO A 88 1.93 -3.90 -30.37
C PRO A 88 1.98 -4.69 -29.08
N SER A 89 0.80 -5.05 -28.55
CA SER A 89 0.66 -5.79 -27.30
C SER A 89 1.60 -6.99 -27.31
N VAL A 90 2.65 -6.91 -26.50
CA VAL A 90 3.32 -8.09 -26.02
C VAL A 90 2.37 -8.65 -24.98
N THR A 91 1.91 -9.87 -25.25
CA THR A 91 1.05 -10.70 -24.41
C THR A 91 1.28 -10.45 -22.92
N GLY A 92 0.22 -10.04 -22.21
CA GLY A 92 0.23 -9.82 -20.78
C GLY A 92 0.78 -11.02 -20.03
N GLY A 93 1.80 -10.75 -19.21
CA GLY A 93 1.77 -11.24 -17.85
C GLY A 93 1.02 -10.19 -17.05
N GLU A 94 0.10 -10.63 -16.20
CA GLU A 94 -0.39 -9.82 -15.09
C GLU A 94 0.87 -9.36 -14.34
N ASP A 95 1.12 -8.04 -14.27
CA ASP A 95 2.11 -7.53 -13.30
C ASP A 95 1.45 -7.79 -11.94
N GLU A 96 1.71 -8.99 -11.39
CA GLU A 96 1.23 -9.39 -10.08
C GLU A 96 1.83 -8.41 -9.07
N ARG A 97 0.95 -7.65 -8.38
CA ARG A 97 1.25 -6.90 -7.16
C ARG A 97 2.34 -7.62 -6.37
N GLU A 98 3.56 -7.07 -6.31
CA GLU A 98 4.61 -7.66 -5.47
C GLU A 98 4.18 -7.42 -4.01
N PRO A 99 3.78 -8.48 -3.28
CA PRO A 99 3.19 -8.30 -1.96
C PRO A 99 4.26 -7.83 -0.96
N ALA A 100 3.83 -7.13 0.08
CA ALA A 100 4.72 -6.82 1.20
C ALA A 100 5.33 -8.12 1.77
N ASP A 101 6.64 -8.15 2.01
CA ASP A 101 7.30 -9.27 2.68
C ASP A 101 6.72 -9.43 4.09
N THR A 102 5.80 -10.37 4.25
CA THR A 102 5.11 -10.61 5.51
C THR A 102 5.99 -11.27 6.57
N GLY A 103 7.17 -11.79 6.17
CA GLY A 103 8.07 -12.55 7.03
C GLY A 103 7.48 -13.89 7.52
N LEU A 104 6.36 -14.32 6.95
CA LEU A 104 5.68 -15.58 7.27
C LEU A 104 6.35 -16.70 6.47
N GLY A 105 7.45 -17.26 7.00
CA GLY A 105 8.16 -18.38 6.37
C GLY A 105 7.34 -19.68 6.28
N ASP A 106 8.00 -20.81 6.02
CA ASP A 106 7.40 -22.13 5.71
C ASP A 106 6.33 -22.69 6.68
N ASN A 107 6.11 -22.10 7.85
CA ASN A 107 5.06 -22.48 8.79
C ASN A 107 4.21 -21.27 9.20
N ALA A 108 3.40 -20.79 8.25
CA ALA A 108 2.54 -19.64 8.40
C ALA A 108 1.63 -19.74 9.64
N VAL A 109 0.93 -20.86 9.84
CA VAL A 109 0.01 -21.05 10.98
C VAL A 109 0.70 -20.85 12.33
N ALA A 110 1.90 -21.39 12.52
CA ALA A 110 2.63 -21.21 13.77
C ALA A 110 3.03 -19.74 13.99
N ALA A 111 3.47 -19.05 12.94
CA ALA A 111 3.80 -17.64 13.00
C ALA A 111 2.57 -16.76 13.30
N LEU A 112 1.42 -17.07 12.70
CA LEU A 112 0.15 -16.39 12.97
C LEU A 112 -0.33 -16.62 14.41
N LEU A 113 -0.18 -17.84 14.94
CA LEU A 113 -0.48 -18.12 16.34
C LEU A 113 0.41 -17.32 17.29
N GLU A 114 1.70 -17.15 16.99
CA GLU A 114 2.58 -16.26 17.75
C GLU A 114 2.16 -14.78 17.63
N ALA A 115 1.84 -14.33 16.41
CA ALA A 115 1.38 -12.97 16.15
C ALA A 115 0.05 -12.66 16.85
N SER A 116 -0.81 -13.66 17.07
CA SER A 116 -2.09 -13.50 17.77
C SER A 116 -1.93 -12.94 19.19
N GLU A 117 -0.79 -13.17 19.84
CA GLU A 117 -0.48 -12.58 21.16
C GLU A 117 -0.34 -11.05 21.09
N ARG A 118 0.10 -10.52 19.93
CA ARG A 118 0.21 -9.08 19.67
C ARG A 118 -1.15 -8.43 19.42
N ALA A 119 -2.08 -9.18 18.85
CA ALA A 119 -3.49 -8.82 18.70
C ALA A 119 -4.34 -9.18 19.94
N GLY A 120 -3.74 -9.32 21.13
CA GLY A 120 -4.46 -9.76 22.34
C GLY A 120 -5.56 -8.81 22.85
N GLY A 121 -5.76 -7.64 22.23
CA GLY A 121 -6.81 -6.69 22.58
C GLY A 121 -8.16 -7.01 21.94
N ILE A 122 -8.20 -7.74 20.82
CA ILE A 122 -9.46 -8.12 20.19
C ILE A 122 -10.07 -9.34 20.89
N GLU A 123 -11.36 -9.26 21.21
CA GLU A 123 -12.10 -10.37 21.79
C GLU A 123 -12.22 -11.51 20.76
N LEU A 124 -11.82 -12.73 21.14
CA LEU A 124 -11.85 -13.88 20.23
C LEU A 124 -13.27 -14.22 19.77
N GLU A 125 -14.28 -13.86 20.56
CA GLU A 125 -15.70 -13.97 20.24
C GLU A 125 -16.04 -13.15 19.00
N LEU A 126 -15.44 -11.97 18.80
CA LEU A 126 -15.56 -11.16 17.58
C LEU A 126 -14.93 -11.86 16.37
N LEU A 127 -13.99 -12.77 16.59
CA LEU A 127 -13.33 -13.57 15.56
C LEU A 127 -13.95 -14.97 15.39
N GLY A 128 -15.05 -15.26 16.08
CA GLY A 128 -15.84 -16.47 15.89
C GLY A 128 -15.60 -17.57 16.94
N HIS A 129 -14.80 -17.30 17.98
CA HIS A 129 -14.69 -18.21 19.12
C HIS A 129 -16.04 -18.37 19.84
N LYS A 130 -16.35 -19.60 20.24
CA LYS A 130 -17.59 -19.93 20.97
C LYS A 130 -17.24 -20.51 22.35
N PRO A 131 -17.04 -19.66 23.38
CA PRO A 131 -16.59 -20.14 24.69
C PRO A 131 -17.60 -21.09 25.36
N ASP A 132 -18.89 -20.87 25.13
CA ASP A 132 -19.97 -21.67 25.73
C ASP A 132 -20.27 -22.98 24.95
N ALA A 133 -19.57 -23.25 23.85
CA ALA A 133 -19.75 -24.48 23.08
C ALA A 133 -19.19 -25.72 23.81
N PRO A 134 -19.62 -26.94 23.43
CA PRO A 134 -18.98 -28.17 23.89
C PRO A 134 -17.49 -28.19 23.54
N GLU A 135 -16.67 -28.89 24.35
CA GLU A 135 -15.21 -28.96 24.18
C GLU A 135 -14.75 -29.27 22.75
N ALA A 136 -15.43 -30.21 22.10
CA ALA A 136 -15.13 -30.63 20.72
C ALA A 136 -15.29 -29.52 19.67
N GLU A 137 -16.06 -28.48 19.97
CA GLU A 137 -16.25 -27.30 19.12
C GLU A 137 -15.49 -26.07 19.65
N ARG A 138 -15.30 -25.99 20.98
CA ARG A 138 -14.63 -24.86 21.63
C ARG A 138 -13.16 -24.75 21.21
N GLU A 139 -12.40 -25.83 21.27
CA GLU A 139 -10.97 -25.81 20.90
C GLU A 139 -10.74 -25.46 19.43
N PRO A 140 -11.44 -26.08 18.44
CA PRO A 140 -11.29 -25.67 17.05
C PRO A 140 -11.68 -24.21 16.77
N THR A 141 -12.76 -23.72 17.37
CA THR A 141 -13.17 -22.31 17.18
C THR A 141 -12.19 -21.34 17.84
N ARG A 142 -11.55 -21.74 18.95
CA ARG A 142 -10.49 -20.96 19.60
C ARG A 142 -9.24 -20.87 18.72
N HIS A 143 -8.79 -22.01 18.19
CA HIS A 143 -7.64 -22.08 17.29
C HIS A 143 -7.82 -21.17 16.07
N ARG A 144 -8.95 -21.31 15.38
CA ARG A 144 -9.29 -20.48 14.20
C ARG A 144 -9.33 -18.98 14.52
N ALA A 145 -9.90 -18.62 15.67
CA ALA A 145 -9.94 -17.23 16.11
C ALA A 145 -8.52 -16.67 16.38
N LEU A 146 -7.61 -17.48 16.91
CA LEU A 146 -6.20 -17.08 17.12
C LEU A 146 -5.45 -16.93 15.79
N VAL A 147 -5.61 -17.88 14.86
CA VAL A 147 -5.04 -17.76 13.51
C VAL A 147 -5.54 -16.48 12.83
N LEU A 148 -6.85 -16.21 12.90
CA LEU A 148 -7.46 -15.01 12.34
C LEU A 148 -6.96 -13.72 13.01
N ALA A 149 -6.75 -13.72 14.33
CA ALA A 149 -6.17 -12.58 15.04
C ALA A 149 -4.74 -12.28 14.56
N GLY A 150 -3.92 -13.33 14.38
CA GLY A 150 -2.58 -13.22 13.81
C GLY A 150 -2.59 -12.72 12.36
N LEU A 151 -3.54 -13.20 11.56
CA LEU A 151 -3.71 -12.79 10.17
C LEU A 151 -4.04 -11.30 10.08
N LEU A 152 -4.99 -10.81 10.87
CA LEU A 152 -5.33 -9.38 10.93
C LEU A 152 -4.14 -8.52 11.39
N TRP A 153 -3.30 -9.04 12.28
CA TRP A 153 -2.08 -8.35 12.70
C TRP A 153 -1.10 -8.18 11.53
N HIS A 154 -0.84 -9.25 10.77
CA HIS A 154 0.05 -9.21 9.62
C HIS A 154 -0.52 -8.38 8.45
N ALA A 155 -1.80 -8.54 8.15
CA ALA A 155 -2.52 -7.72 7.17
C ALA A 155 -2.45 -6.23 7.55
N GLY A 156 -2.57 -5.91 8.84
CA GLY A 156 -2.42 -4.54 9.32
C GLY A 156 -1.02 -3.96 9.11
N ALA A 157 0.03 -4.78 9.23
CA ALA A 157 1.40 -4.37 8.93
C ALA A 157 1.62 -4.18 7.42
N ALA A 158 1.19 -5.15 6.60
CA ALA A 158 1.27 -5.08 5.14
C ALA A 158 0.55 -3.84 4.59
N MET A 159 -0.69 -3.60 5.01
CA MET A 159 -1.47 -2.42 4.63
C MET A 159 -0.75 -1.10 5.00
N VAL A 160 -0.03 -1.05 6.13
CA VAL A 160 0.74 0.14 6.52
C VAL A 160 1.94 0.35 5.60
N ASP A 161 2.69 -0.72 5.30
CA ASP A 161 3.85 -0.65 4.41
C ASP A 161 3.43 -0.25 2.99
N GLU A 162 2.33 -0.82 2.49
CA GLU A 162 1.79 -0.48 1.18
C GLU A 162 1.24 0.95 1.10
N LEU A 163 0.68 1.49 2.18
CA LEU A 163 0.31 2.91 2.23
C LEU A 163 1.52 3.84 2.18
N PHE A 164 2.69 3.41 2.65
CA PHE A 164 3.92 4.16 2.40
C PHE A 164 4.30 4.13 0.92
N ASN A 165 4.16 2.99 0.24
CA ASN A 165 4.37 2.89 -1.21
C ASN A 165 3.39 3.80 -1.98
N ASP A 166 2.10 3.78 -1.63
CA ASP A 166 1.10 4.69 -2.19
C ASP A 166 1.48 6.17 -2.04
N ILE A 167 1.96 6.55 -0.85
CA ILE A 167 2.40 7.93 -0.59
C ILE A 167 3.60 8.29 -1.45
N ASP A 168 4.55 7.38 -1.65
CA ASP A 168 5.72 7.63 -2.47
C ASP A 168 5.35 7.75 -3.95
N LEU A 169 4.47 6.88 -4.46
CA LEU A 169 3.88 7.01 -5.80
C LEU A 169 3.16 8.36 -6.01
N LEU A 170 2.42 8.83 -5.01
CA LEU A 170 1.67 10.08 -5.08
C LEU A 170 2.52 11.35 -4.90
N ARG A 171 3.76 11.25 -4.43
CA ARG A 171 4.65 12.42 -4.24
C ARG A 171 5.13 12.99 -5.58
N ASP A 172 5.29 12.13 -6.58
CA ASP A 172 5.92 12.48 -7.83
C ASP A 172 4.95 13.21 -8.76
N ARG A 173 5.09 14.53 -8.90
CA ARG A 173 4.27 15.43 -9.74
C ARG A 173 2.85 15.74 -9.24
N LYS A 174 2.50 15.34 -8.02
CA LYS A 174 1.16 15.49 -7.41
C LYS A 174 0.01 14.83 -8.20
N PRO A 175 0.16 13.59 -8.68
CA PRO A 175 -0.95 12.82 -9.21
C PRO A 175 -1.98 12.58 -8.10
N THR A 176 -3.15 12.17 -8.55
CA THR A 176 -4.16 11.52 -7.71
C THR A 176 -4.17 10.03 -8.03
N ALA A 177 -4.84 9.21 -7.23
CA ALA A 177 -4.97 7.77 -7.53
C ALA A 177 -5.62 7.51 -8.90
N ALA A 178 -6.40 8.45 -9.45
CA ALA A 178 -6.96 8.32 -10.80
C ALA A 178 -5.92 8.50 -11.93
N ASP A 179 -4.74 9.05 -11.63
CA ASP A 179 -3.66 9.28 -12.59
C ASP A 179 -2.59 8.18 -12.58
N ILE A 180 -2.75 7.17 -11.72
CA ILE A 180 -1.81 6.06 -11.52
C ILE A 180 -2.56 4.76 -11.81
N ASP A 181 -2.01 3.95 -12.71
CA ASP A 181 -2.68 2.73 -13.18
C ASP A 181 -2.89 1.71 -12.04
N GLU A 182 -1.92 1.58 -11.13
CA GLU A 182 -1.98 0.67 -9.99
C GLU A 182 -1.46 1.35 -8.71
N THR A 183 -2.37 1.54 -7.76
CA THR A 183 -2.06 1.90 -6.37
C THR A 183 -2.42 0.71 -5.50
N TYR A 184 -1.81 0.61 -4.32
CA TYR A 184 -1.99 -0.51 -3.40
C TYR A 184 -3.29 -0.33 -2.60
N VAL A 185 -3.21 0.28 -1.42
CA VAL A 185 -4.33 0.34 -0.47
C VAL A 185 -5.37 1.36 -0.90
N ILE A 186 -4.95 2.53 -1.39
CA ILE A 186 -5.90 3.57 -1.81
C ILE A 186 -6.68 3.18 -3.08
N GLY A 187 -6.20 2.19 -3.84
CA GLY A 187 -6.90 1.61 -4.98
C GLY A 187 -8.15 0.82 -4.59
N GLY A 188 -8.19 0.29 -3.35
CA GLY A 188 -9.35 -0.40 -2.77
C GLY A 188 -10.43 0.53 -2.22
N LEU A 189 -10.29 1.85 -2.37
CA LEU A 189 -11.26 2.83 -1.89
C LEU A 189 -12.35 3.12 -2.94
N PRO A 190 -13.47 3.76 -2.56
CA PRO A 190 -14.55 4.11 -3.49
C PRO A 190 -14.06 4.79 -4.78
N PRO A 191 -14.13 4.11 -5.94
CA PRO A 191 -13.39 4.50 -7.14
C PRO A 191 -13.83 5.84 -7.73
N GLN A 192 -15.08 6.26 -7.50
CA GLN A 192 -15.57 7.56 -7.98
C GLN A 192 -14.83 8.76 -7.35
N TYR A 193 -14.18 8.57 -6.20
CA TYR A 193 -13.39 9.60 -5.54
C TYR A 193 -11.87 9.46 -5.80
N ALA A 194 -11.43 8.57 -6.69
CA ALA A 194 -10.01 8.36 -7.00
C ALA A 194 -9.26 9.66 -7.36
N HIS A 195 -9.94 10.57 -8.07
CA HIS A 195 -9.44 11.91 -8.43
C HIS A 195 -9.23 12.86 -7.23
N ARG A 196 -9.57 12.43 -6.01
CA ARG A 196 -9.39 13.19 -4.76
C ARG A 196 -8.39 12.53 -3.82
N TYR A 197 -7.90 11.34 -4.15
CA TYR A 197 -6.90 10.64 -3.36
C TYR A 197 -5.51 11.14 -3.73
N ASP A 198 -5.15 12.30 -3.17
CA ASP A 198 -3.83 12.89 -3.29
C ASP A 198 -2.88 12.39 -2.17
N VAL A 199 -1.60 12.76 -2.24
CA VAL A 199 -0.60 12.43 -1.22
C VAL A 199 -1.01 12.82 0.21
N ARG A 200 -1.80 13.89 0.37
CA ARG A 200 -2.25 14.35 1.68
C ARG A 200 -3.41 13.50 2.19
N PHE A 201 -4.32 13.09 1.32
CA PHE A 201 -5.35 12.10 1.62
C PHE A 201 -4.70 10.79 2.07
N ALA A 202 -3.76 10.25 1.28
CA ALA A 202 -3.07 9.00 1.60
C ALA A 202 -2.34 9.07 2.95
N ALA A 203 -1.63 10.17 3.24
CA ALA A 203 -0.99 10.37 4.54
C ALA A 203 -1.98 10.44 5.71
N ARG A 204 -3.17 11.04 5.51
CA ARG A 204 -4.23 11.06 6.54
C ARG A 204 -4.85 9.69 6.73
N PHE A 205 -5.05 8.96 5.64
CA PHE A 205 -5.58 7.60 5.64
C PHE A 205 -4.61 6.64 6.34
N LEU A 206 -3.30 6.73 6.08
CA LEU A 206 -2.25 6.04 6.83
C LEU A 206 -2.35 6.27 8.33
N ALA A 207 -2.55 7.52 8.77
CA ALA A 207 -2.71 7.81 10.20
C ALA A 207 -3.93 7.08 10.80
N VAL A 208 -5.04 7.01 10.04
CA VAL A 208 -6.25 6.27 10.43
C VAL A 208 -6.01 4.76 10.45
N CYS A 209 -5.39 4.19 9.42
CA CYS A 209 -5.05 2.77 9.34
C CYS A 209 -4.14 2.35 10.50
N ASN A 210 -3.12 3.14 10.82
CA ASN A 210 -2.25 2.87 11.96
C ASN A 210 -2.98 2.92 13.31
N ASP A 211 -3.94 3.83 13.49
CA ASP A 211 -4.77 3.86 14.71
C ASP A 211 -5.69 2.63 14.80
N LEU A 212 -6.28 2.23 13.67
CA LEU A 212 -7.11 1.03 13.56
C LEU A 212 -6.32 -0.24 13.90
N THR A 213 -5.13 -0.43 13.33
CA THR A 213 -4.30 -1.61 13.60
C THR A 213 -3.82 -1.65 15.06
N MET A 214 -3.56 -0.49 15.68
CA MET A 214 -3.29 -0.42 17.12
C MET A 214 -4.48 -0.85 17.99
N ASN A 215 -5.73 -0.65 17.54
CA ASN A 215 -6.91 -1.11 18.27
C ASN A 215 -6.99 -2.66 18.34
N LEU A 216 -6.38 -3.40 17.40
CA LEU A 216 -6.28 -4.86 17.50
C LEU A 216 -5.48 -5.29 18.74
N ALA A 217 -4.42 -4.56 19.07
CA ALA A 217 -3.60 -4.82 20.26
C ALA A 217 -4.19 -4.22 21.56
N ALA A 218 -4.78 -3.03 21.47
CA ALA A 218 -5.18 -2.25 22.64
C ALA A 218 -6.62 -2.53 23.12
N GLY A 219 -7.45 -3.15 22.30
CA GLY A 219 -8.89 -3.28 22.53
C GLY A 219 -9.67 -2.78 21.32
N TRP A 220 -10.42 -3.66 20.68
CA TRP A 220 -11.21 -3.29 19.51
C TRP A 220 -12.21 -2.18 19.84
N LYS A 221 -12.31 -1.20 18.94
CA LYS A 221 -13.29 -0.11 19.00
C LYS A 221 -13.98 -0.02 17.66
N GLU A 222 -15.29 0.18 17.69
CA GLU A 222 -16.05 0.42 16.45
C GLU A 222 -15.51 1.67 15.72
N PRO A 223 -15.52 1.67 14.38
CA PRO A 223 -15.16 2.84 13.59
C PRO A 223 -15.91 4.09 14.03
N SER A 224 -15.20 5.20 14.05
CA SER A 224 -15.66 6.46 14.59
C SER A 224 -15.76 7.56 13.54
N CYS A 225 -15.31 7.28 12.31
CA CYS A 225 -15.45 8.10 11.11
C CYS A 225 -15.49 7.20 9.85
N VAL A 226 -15.93 7.74 8.70
CA VAL A 226 -16.03 6.97 7.43
C VAL A 226 -14.66 6.42 7.02
N ALA A 227 -13.58 7.19 7.20
CA ALA A 227 -12.23 6.74 6.87
C ALA A 227 -11.81 5.50 7.68
N GLN A 228 -12.25 5.36 8.94
CA GLN A 228 -12.00 4.14 9.72
C GLN A 228 -12.82 2.96 9.20
N GLU A 229 -14.07 3.19 8.75
CA GLU A 229 -14.86 2.12 8.13
C GLU A 229 -14.21 1.63 6.82
N LEU A 230 -13.75 2.55 5.97
CA LEU A 230 -13.03 2.21 4.75
C LEU A 230 -11.70 1.48 5.05
N ALA A 231 -10.96 1.91 6.07
CA ALA A 231 -9.73 1.25 6.49
C ALA A 231 -9.95 -0.19 6.97
N VAL A 232 -11.10 -0.47 7.61
CA VAL A 232 -11.46 -1.85 7.96
C VAL A 232 -11.68 -2.70 6.72
N ARG A 233 -12.29 -2.16 5.66
CA ARG A 233 -12.48 -2.89 4.40
C ARG A 233 -11.15 -3.24 3.76
N CYS A 234 -10.27 -2.24 3.61
CA CYS A 234 -8.91 -2.48 3.11
C CYS A 234 -8.14 -3.50 3.95
N LEU A 235 -8.28 -3.49 5.28
CA LEU A 235 -7.67 -4.48 6.16
C LEU A 235 -8.22 -5.89 5.92
N LEU A 236 -9.52 -6.03 5.65
CA LEU A 236 -10.15 -7.32 5.38
C LEU A 236 -9.79 -7.84 4.00
N ASP A 237 -9.74 -6.98 2.98
CA ASP A 237 -9.27 -7.32 1.64
C ASP A 237 -7.80 -7.78 1.70
N GLU A 238 -6.98 -7.09 2.48
CA GLU A 238 -5.57 -7.47 2.69
C GLU A 238 -5.43 -8.81 3.42
N ALA A 239 -6.26 -9.04 4.45
CA ALA A 239 -6.28 -10.30 5.16
C ALA A 239 -6.79 -11.45 4.27
N GLU A 240 -7.74 -11.20 3.38
CA GLU A 240 -8.24 -12.20 2.41
C GLU A 240 -7.15 -12.57 1.42
N TYR A 241 -6.49 -11.57 0.83
CA TYR A 241 -5.35 -11.79 -0.05
C TYR A 241 -4.25 -12.61 0.62
N LEU A 242 -3.85 -12.25 1.85
CA LEU A 242 -2.84 -13.01 2.60
C LEU A 242 -3.30 -14.41 2.99
N ALA A 243 -4.59 -14.62 3.26
CA ALA A 243 -5.11 -15.95 3.56
C ALA A 243 -5.05 -16.87 2.35
N ASP A 244 -5.35 -16.35 1.16
CA ASP A 244 -5.28 -17.07 -0.10
C ASP A 244 -3.83 -17.40 -0.48
N ASP A 245 -2.92 -16.44 -0.38
CA ASP A 245 -1.47 -16.63 -0.64
C ASP A 245 -0.84 -17.70 0.28
N LEU A 246 -1.31 -17.77 1.53
CA LEU A 246 -0.82 -18.71 2.54
C LEU A 246 -1.63 -20.02 2.62
N GLU A 247 -2.60 -20.23 1.73
CA GLU A 247 -3.46 -21.44 1.67
C GLU A 247 -4.14 -21.77 3.03
N LEU A 248 -4.76 -20.78 3.69
CA LEU A 248 -5.28 -20.90 5.06
C LEU A 248 -6.73 -21.36 5.18
N GLU A 249 -7.39 -21.83 4.10
CA GLU A 249 -8.84 -22.04 4.09
C GLU A 249 -9.32 -23.08 5.13
N ALA A 250 -8.48 -24.06 5.46
CA ALA A 250 -8.78 -25.06 6.49
C ALA A 250 -8.65 -24.53 7.93
N GLU A 251 -7.80 -23.51 8.11
CA GLU A 251 -7.37 -22.95 9.39
C GLU A 251 -8.19 -21.73 9.82
N LEU A 252 -9.08 -21.26 8.95
CA LEU A 252 -9.97 -20.12 9.19
C LEU A 252 -11.44 -20.56 9.38
N PRO A 253 -12.28 -19.72 10.00
CA PRO A 253 -13.73 -19.94 9.99
C PRO A 253 -14.28 -19.91 8.56
N PRO A 254 -15.35 -20.68 8.25
CA PRO A 254 -16.06 -20.50 6.98
C PRO A 254 -16.68 -19.11 6.91
N ASP A 255 -16.67 -18.51 5.71
CA ASP A 255 -17.20 -17.16 5.44
C ASP A 255 -16.67 -16.09 6.40
N TRP A 256 -15.40 -16.21 6.81
CA TRP A 256 -14.83 -15.37 7.87
C TRP A 256 -14.80 -13.88 7.50
N VAL A 257 -14.55 -13.54 6.23
CA VAL A 257 -14.55 -12.14 5.75
C VAL A 257 -15.91 -11.51 5.99
N ALA A 258 -16.98 -12.11 5.46
CA ALA A 258 -18.35 -11.65 5.65
C ALA A 258 -18.77 -11.60 7.13
N MET A 259 -18.28 -12.55 7.94
CA MET A 259 -18.50 -12.58 9.38
C MET A 259 -17.82 -11.39 10.08
N LEU A 260 -16.58 -11.06 9.72
CA LEU A 260 -15.86 -9.90 10.26
C LEU A 260 -16.46 -8.59 9.77
N GLU A 261 -16.81 -8.47 8.49
CA GLU A 261 -17.50 -7.29 7.96
C GLU A 261 -18.76 -7.00 8.77
N GLN A 262 -19.64 -8.00 8.99
CA GLN A 262 -20.86 -7.82 9.77
C GLN A 262 -20.60 -7.37 11.22
N ARG A 263 -19.46 -7.75 11.80
CA ARG A 263 -19.13 -7.47 13.21
C ARG A 263 -18.41 -6.14 13.38
N PHE A 264 -17.43 -5.85 12.52
CA PHE A 264 -16.64 -4.63 12.57
C PHE A 264 -17.36 -3.43 11.95
N LEU A 265 -18.21 -3.68 10.96
CA LEU A 265 -18.93 -2.65 10.17
C LEU A 265 -20.45 -2.71 10.37
N ARG A 266 -20.90 -3.22 11.53
CA ARG A 266 -22.33 -3.39 11.87
C ARG A 266 -23.19 -2.15 11.68
N LEU A 267 -22.60 -0.97 11.89
CA LEU A 267 -23.27 0.35 11.81
C LEU A 267 -22.78 1.19 10.63
N ALA A 268 -21.98 0.62 9.74
CA ALA A 268 -21.34 1.34 8.66
C ALA A 268 -22.27 1.50 7.47
N ASP A 269 -22.41 2.73 7.00
CA ASP A 269 -23.14 3.05 5.76
C ASP A 269 -22.18 3.27 4.56
N SER A 270 -20.86 3.26 4.82
CA SER A 270 -19.82 3.46 3.80
C SER A 270 -19.87 2.48 2.62
N MET A 271 -20.58 1.35 2.73
CA MET A 271 -20.82 0.46 1.60
C MET A 271 -21.50 1.11 0.41
N MET A 272 -22.41 2.05 0.67
CA MET A 272 -23.12 2.74 -0.39
C MET A 272 -22.19 3.59 -1.26
N LEU A 273 -21.01 3.96 -0.74
CA LEU A 273 -19.99 4.67 -1.51
C LEU A 273 -19.35 3.78 -2.59
N PHE A 274 -19.46 2.45 -2.52
CA PHE A 274 -18.89 1.59 -3.58
C PHE A 274 -19.87 1.33 -4.72
N ASP A 275 -21.18 1.58 -4.52
CA ASP A 275 -22.20 1.30 -5.53
C ASP A 275 -22.36 2.48 -6.51
N PRO A 276 -21.99 2.33 -7.80
CA PRO A 276 -22.17 3.40 -8.79
C PRO A 276 -23.63 3.82 -8.97
N ALA A 277 -24.60 2.96 -8.66
CA ALA A 277 -26.02 3.31 -8.74
C ALA A 277 -26.47 4.26 -7.61
N MET A 278 -25.69 4.34 -6.54
CA MET A 278 -25.92 5.23 -5.40
C MET A 278 -25.08 6.52 -5.48
N ASP A 279 -24.30 6.72 -6.55
CA ASP A 279 -23.43 7.89 -6.67
C ASP A 279 -24.20 9.22 -6.46
N GLY A 280 -23.67 10.07 -5.59
CA GLY A 280 -24.26 11.35 -5.21
C GLY A 280 -25.28 11.29 -4.06
N PHE A 281 -25.61 10.12 -3.49
CA PHE A 281 -26.54 10.00 -2.36
C PHE A 281 -26.13 10.83 -1.14
N GLU A 282 -24.83 11.01 -0.93
CA GLU A 282 -24.26 11.78 0.17
C GLU A 282 -24.57 13.29 0.07
N ASN A 283 -25.03 13.73 -1.10
CA ASN A 283 -25.47 15.10 -1.35
C ASN A 283 -26.98 15.29 -1.20
N ASP A 284 -27.75 14.21 -1.08
CA ASP A 284 -29.21 14.25 -0.92
C ASP A 284 -29.61 14.42 0.57
N PRO A 285 -30.18 15.57 0.96
CA PRO A 285 -30.63 15.80 2.33
C PRO A 285 -31.79 14.89 2.76
N GLU A 286 -32.56 14.34 1.82
CA GLU A 286 -33.68 13.42 2.11
C GLU A 286 -33.19 11.97 2.30
N ALA A 287 -31.99 11.63 1.81
CA ALA A 287 -31.40 10.30 1.92
C ALA A 287 -30.70 10.06 3.27
N SER A 288 -30.38 11.11 4.03
CA SER A 288 -29.69 11.01 5.33
C SER A 288 -30.67 11.15 6.49
N PRO A 289 -30.93 10.09 7.28
CA PRO A 289 -31.75 10.17 8.49
C PRO A 289 -31.21 11.22 9.48
N GLU A 290 -32.11 11.85 10.24
CA GLU A 290 -31.71 12.83 11.24
C GLU A 290 -30.79 12.18 12.29
N GLY A 291 -29.55 12.68 12.40
CA GLY A 291 -28.53 12.14 13.30
C GLY A 291 -27.60 11.07 12.69
N ALA A 292 -27.80 10.69 11.43
CA ALA A 292 -26.84 9.85 10.70
C ALA A 292 -25.52 10.59 10.42
N PRO A 293 -24.38 9.89 10.40
CA PRO A 293 -23.12 10.48 9.99
C PRO A 293 -23.15 11.01 8.55
N SER A 294 -22.38 12.07 8.29
CA SER A 294 -22.19 12.58 6.93
C SER A 294 -21.32 11.62 6.12
N MET A 295 -21.79 11.24 4.92
CA MET A 295 -21.04 10.42 3.96
C MET A 295 -20.25 11.27 2.94
N LYS A 296 -20.32 12.60 3.07
CA LYS A 296 -19.59 13.52 2.20
C LYS A 296 -18.09 13.33 2.36
N PHE A 297 -17.37 13.34 1.24
CA PHE A 297 -15.93 13.17 1.23
C PHE A 297 -15.19 14.11 2.19
N GLU A 298 -15.61 15.38 2.30
CA GLU A 298 -14.96 16.36 3.18
C GLU A 298 -15.08 15.99 4.67
N ASP A 299 -16.05 15.14 5.00
CA ASP A 299 -16.37 14.69 6.35
C ASP A 299 -15.79 13.30 6.66
N TRP A 300 -15.14 12.61 5.73
CA TRP A 300 -14.72 11.21 5.92
C TRP A 300 -13.82 10.98 7.13
N PHE A 301 -12.98 11.97 7.46
CA PHE A 301 -12.09 11.91 8.61
C PHE A 301 -12.66 12.59 9.86
N ARG A 302 -13.89 13.13 9.80
CA ARG A 302 -14.52 13.77 10.94
C ARG A 302 -15.17 12.70 11.82
N PRO A 303 -15.00 12.79 13.15
CA PRO A 303 -15.70 11.88 14.05
C PRO A 303 -17.22 11.98 13.90
N PHE A 304 -17.91 10.84 13.94
CA PHE A 304 -19.37 10.73 13.91
C PHE A 304 -20.05 11.40 15.10
N SER A 305 -19.35 11.50 16.24
CA SER A 305 -19.85 12.16 17.44
C SER A 305 -18.75 12.93 18.17
N PRO A 306 -19.10 13.93 19.01
CA PRO A 306 -18.11 14.68 19.80
C PRO A 306 -17.31 13.86 20.81
N ASN A 307 -17.79 12.66 21.16
CA ASN A 307 -17.12 11.75 22.09
C ASN A 307 -16.16 10.79 21.38
N HIS A 308 -16.12 10.83 20.05
CA HIS A 308 -15.23 10.05 19.23
C HIS A 308 -13.98 10.86 18.88
N HIS A 309 -12.87 10.15 18.66
CA HIS A 309 -11.59 10.74 18.35
C HIS A 309 -10.97 10.01 17.17
N VAL A 310 -10.36 10.79 16.28
CA VAL A 310 -9.49 10.30 15.22
C VAL A 310 -8.06 10.81 15.50
N PRO A 311 -7.03 10.20 14.90
CA PRO A 311 -5.66 10.70 15.02
C PRO A 311 -5.56 12.20 14.69
N PRO A 312 -4.87 13.02 15.51
CA PRO A 312 -4.81 14.47 15.29
C PRO A 312 -4.29 14.89 13.92
N PHE A 313 -3.47 14.06 13.27
CA PHE A 313 -3.00 14.32 11.91
C PHE A 313 -4.12 14.15 10.88
N ALA A 314 -4.97 13.12 11.04
CA ALA A 314 -6.09 12.83 10.16
C ALA A 314 -7.18 13.93 10.22
N GLU A 315 -7.38 14.55 11.38
CA GLU A 315 -8.37 15.62 11.58
C GLU A 315 -8.01 16.92 10.83
N ARG A 316 -6.72 17.20 10.59
CA ARG A 316 -6.23 18.48 10.05
C ARG A 316 -6.31 18.59 8.51
N GLY A 317 -7.35 18.04 7.90
CA GLY A 317 -7.58 18.01 6.44
C GLY A 317 -8.15 19.29 5.86
#